data_AF-A0A2U3YIQ8-F1
#
_entry.id   AF-A0A2U3YIQ8-F1
#
_cell.length_a   1.000
_cell.length_b   1.000
_cell.length_c   1.000
_cell.angle_alpha   90.00
_cell.angle_beta   90.00
_cell.angle_gamma   90.00
#
_symmetry.space_group_name_H-M   'P 1'
#
loop_
_entity.id
_entity.type
_entity.pdbx_description
1 polymer ?
#
loop_
_entity_poly.entity_id
_entity_poly.type
_entity_poly.pdbx_seq_one_letter_code
_entity_poly.pdbx_strand_id
1 'polypeptide(L)'
;MEPAVSLAVCALLFLLWVRVKGLEFVLIHQRWVFVCLFLLPLSLIFDIYYYVRAWVVFKLSSAPRLHGQRVRDIQKQVREWKEQGSKTFMCTGRPGWLTVSLRVGKYKKTHKNIMINLMDILEVDTKKQDDGEAEF
;
A
#
# COMPACT_ATOMS: atom_id res chain seq x y z
N MET A 1 -5.00 -17.47 61.87
CA MET A 1 -4.41 -17.44 60.51
C MET A 1 -4.62 -16.09 59.82
N GLU A 2 -5.59 -15.28 60.26
CA GLU A 2 -5.91 -13.94 59.75
C GLU A 2 -4.75 -12.91 59.61
N PRO A 3 -3.82 -12.73 60.58
CA PRO A 3 -2.86 -11.62 60.50
C PRO A 3 -1.73 -11.88 59.47
N ALA A 4 -1.35 -13.15 59.27
CA ALA A 4 -0.32 -13.52 58.31
C ALA A 4 -0.80 -13.37 56.86
N VAL A 5 -2.07 -13.67 56.60
CA VAL A 5 -2.70 -13.47 55.28
C VAL A 5 -2.83 -11.98 54.97
N SER A 6 -3.21 -11.16 55.95
CA SER A 6 -3.29 -9.70 55.78
C SER A 6 -1.92 -9.07 55.47
N LEU A 7 -0.86 -9.50 56.17
CA LEU A 7 0.51 -9.04 55.89
C LEU A 7 1.01 -9.47 54.50
N ALA A 8 0.70 -10.70 54.08
CA ALA A 8 1.05 -11.18 52.75
C ALA A 8 0.32 -10.40 51.63
N VAL A 9 -0.97 -10.10 51.82
CA VAL A 9 -1.74 -9.27 50.88
C VAL A 9 -1.19 -7.85 50.82
N CYS A 10 -0.85 -7.24 51.96
CA CYS A 10 -0.23 -5.91 52.00
C CYS A 10 1.15 -5.90 51.32
N ALA A 11 1.96 -6.95 51.49
CA ALA A 11 3.25 -7.07 50.81
C ALA A 11 3.11 -7.26 49.29
N LEU A 12 2.12 -8.03 48.85
CA LEU A 12 1.81 -8.21 47.43
C LEU A 12 1.28 -6.92 46.79
N LEU A 13 0.41 -6.19 47.47
CA LEU A 13 -0.08 -4.89 47.04
C LEU A 13 1.04 -3.86 46.99
N PHE A 14 1.96 -3.88 47.94
CA PHE A 14 3.14 -3.01 47.95
C PHE A 14 4.11 -3.33 46.80
N LEU A 15 4.37 -4.61 46.53
CA LEU A 15 5.19 -5.03 45.39
C LEU A 15 4.55 -4.68 44.04
N LEU A 16 3.23 -4.82 43.92
CA LEU A 16 2.47 -4.36 42.75
C LEU A 16 2.54 -2.85 42.60
N TRP A 17 2.40 -2.10 43.70
CA TRP A 17 2.49 -0.64 43.69
C TRP A 17 3.89 -0.15 43.30
N VAL A 18 4.95 -0.81 43.77
CA VAL A 18 6.35 -0.55 43.38
C VAL A 18 6.58 -0.90 41.90
N ARG A 19 5.98 -1.98 41.38
CA ARG A 19 6.04 -2.34 39.96
C ARG A 19 5.33 -1.32 39.07
N VAL A 20 4.15 -0.85 39.47
CA VAL A 20 3.37 0.16 38.73
C VAL A 20 4.07 1.52 38.76
N LYS A 21 4.57 1.97 39.92
CA LYS A 21 5.32 3.23 40.01
C LYS A 21 6.71 3.17 39.37
N GLY A 22 7.37 2.01 39.39
CA GLY A 22 8.61 1.78 38.64
C GLY A 22 8.38 1.84 37.13
N LEU A 23 7.25 1.32 36.65
CA LEU A 23 6.81 1.46 35.26
C LEU A 23 6.58 2.92 34.89
N GLU A 24 5.87 3.68 35.71
CA GLU A 24 5.64 5.12 35.48
C GLU A 24 6.95 5.92 35.47
N PHE A 25 7.87 5.62 36.39
CA PHE A 25 9.18 6.27 36.46
C PHE A 25 10.06 5.96 35.24
N VAL A 26 10.03 4.71 34.75
CA VAL A 26 10.71 4.29 33.52
C VAL A 26 10.03 4.90 32.28
N LEU A 27 8.70 4.97 32.23
CA LEU A 27 7.95 5.58 31.13
C LEU A 27 8.19 7.10 31.00
N ILE A 28 8.38 7.80 32.12
CA ILE A 28 8.60 9.26 32.15
C ILE A 28 10.06 9.62 31.82
N HIS A 29 11.05 8.92 32.39
CA HIS A 29 12.47 9.26 32.20
C HIS A 29 13.10 8.61 30.95
N GLN A 30 12.56 7.46 30.49
CA GLN A 30 13.15 6.60 29.45
C GLN A 30 12.28 6.57 28.19
N ARG A 31 11.60 7.69 27.89
CA ARG A 31 10.67 7.84 26.77
C ARG A 31 11.32 7.53 25.42
N TRP A 32 12.59 7.89 25.27
CA TRP A 32 13.37 7.57 24.06
C TRP A 32 13.72 6.08 23.97
N VAL A 33 14.06 5.44 25.08
CA VAL A 33 14.38 4.00 25.10
C VAL A 33 13.15 3.12 24.92
N PHE A 34 11.97 3.52 25.42
CA PHE A 34 10.73 2.83 25.10
C PHE A 34 10.39 2.94 23.59
N VAL A 35 10.56 4.13 23.02
CA VAL A 35 10.42 4.34 21.57
C VAL A 35 11.42 3.48 20.80
N CYS A 36 12.69 3.43 21.21
CA CYS A 36 13.70 2.66 20.52
C CYS A 36 13.56 1.13 20.67
N LEU A 37 13.11 0.65 21.84
CA LEU A 37 13.02 -0.78 22.14
C LEU A 37 11.67 -1.40 21.76
N PHE A 38 10.60 -0.62 21.68
CA PHE A 38 9.27 -1.12 21.36
C PHE A 38 8.68 -0.49 20.09
N LEU A 39 8.74 0.83 19.95
CA LEU A 39 8.09 1.50 18.82
C LEU A 39 8.85 1.29 17.50
N LEU A 40 10.20 1.33 17.52
CA LEU A 40 11.04 1.03 16.35
C LEU A 40 10.89 -0.42 15.86
N PRO A 41 11.01 -1.46 16.70
CA PRO A 41 10.82 -2.83 16.21
C PRO A 41 9.39 -3.08 15.78
N LEU A 42 8.40 -2.48 16.44
CA LEU A 42 7.02 -2.57 15.99
C LEU A 42 6.83 -1.93 14.61
N SER A 43 7.38 -0.72 14.39
CA SER A 43 7.36 -0.06 13.08
C SER A 43 8.01 -0.92 12.00
N LEU A 44 9.18 -1.51 12.30
CA LEU A 44 9.88 -2.39 11.36
C LEU A 44 9.04 -3.63 11.00
N ILE A 45 8.38 -4.26 11.99
CA ILE A 45 7.47 -5.39 11.75
C ILE A 45 6.31 -4.97 10.86
N PHE A 46 5.74 -3.78 11.11
CA PHE A 46 4.68 -3.24 10.27
C PHE A 46 5.16 -3.01 8.83
N ASP A 47 6.33 -2.40 8.65
CA ASP A 47 6.90 -2.16 7.33
C ASP A 47 7.17 -3.47 6.58
N ILE A 48 7.73 -4.49 7.27
CA ILE A 48 7.92 -5.83 6.69
C ILE A 48 6.58 -6.44 6.29
N TYR A 49 5.55 -6.35 7.13
CA TYR A 49 4.22 -6.87 6.81
C TYR A 49 3.63 -6.21 5.56
N TYR A 50 3.67 -4.87 5.48
CA TYR A 50 3.19 -4.15 4.30
C TYR A 50 4.01 -4.45 3.06
N TYR A 51 5.33 -4.59 3.19
CA TYR A 51 6.22 -4.97 2.10
C TYR A 51 5.89 -6.37 1.58
N VAL A 52 5.75 -7.36 2.48
CA VAL A 52 5.38 -8.73 2.11
C VAL A 52 4.01 -8.74 1.45
N ARG A 53 3.02 -8.02 1.98
CA ARG A 53 1.70 -7.89 1.35
C ARG A 53 1.81 -7.31 -0.06
N ALA A 54 2.57 -6.22 -0.24
CA ALA A 54 2.77 -5.60 -1.54
C ALA A 54 3.48 -6.56 -2.50
N TRP A 55 4.49 -7.29 -2.03
CA TRP A 55 5.20 -8.32 -2.78
C TRP A 55 4.30 -9.47 -3.19
N VAL A 56 3.43 -9.97 -2.31
CA VAL A 56 2.44 -11.01 -2.63
C VAL A 56 1.45 -10.51 -3.68
N VAL A 57 0.91 -9.30 -3.51
CA VAL A 57 -0.01 -8.70 -4.49
C VAL A 57 0.67 -8.52 -5.83
N PHE A 58 1.92 -8.05 -5.85
CA PHE A 58 2.72 -7.92 -7.07
C PHE A 58 2.99 -9.30 -7.69
N LYS A 59 3.42 -10.30 -6.93
CA LYS A 59 3.70 -11.63 -7.47
C LYS A 59 2.46 -12.30 -8.07
N LEU A 60 1.30 -12.14 -7.43
CA LEU A 60 0.03 -12.70 -7.89
C LEU A 60 -0.58 -11.90 -9.05
N SER A 61 -0.45 -10.57 -9.04
CA SER A 61 -1.11 -9.68 -10.01
C SER A 61 -0.24 -9.37 -11.23
N SER A 62 1.08 -9.40 -11.09
CA SER A 62 2.06 -9.05 -12.12
C SER A 62 2.57 -10.27 -12.90
N ALA A 63 1.96 -11.45 -12.72
CA ALA A 63 2.29 -12.61 -13.53
C ALA A 63 2.14 -12.23 -15.03
N PRO A 64 3.17 -12.47 -15.88
CA PRO A 64 3.15 -12.12 -17.31
C PRO A 64 1.93 -12.69 -18.05
N ARG A 65 1.40 -13.81 -17.55
CA ARG A 65 0.16 -14.44 -18.02
C ARG A 65 -1.07 -13.55 -17.84
N LEU A 66 -1.21 -12.84 -16.71
CA LEU A 66 -2.31 -11.92 -16.48
C LEU A 66 -2.19 -10.68 -17.37
N HIS A 67 -0.98 -10.16 -17.56
CA HIS A 67 -0.76 -9.04 -18.48
C HIS A 67 -1.25 -9.40 -19.90
N GLY A 68 -0.85 -10.56 -20.43
CA GLY A 68 -1.30 -11.03 -21.74
C GLY A 68 -2.81 -11.22 -21.84
N GLN A 69 -3.48 -11.65 -20.77
CA GLN A 69 -4.95 -11.72 -20.71
C GLN A 69 -5.58 -10.34 -20.81
N ARG A 70 -5.11 -9.38 -20.00
CA ARG A 70 -5.64 -8.00 -20.01
C ARG A 70 -5.44 -7.31 -21.37
N VAL A 71 -4.31 -7.56 -22.03
CA VAL A 71 -4.07 -7.07 -23.40
C VAL A 71 -5.07 -7.67 -24.38
N ARG A 72 -5.34 -8.98 -24.31
CA ARG A 72 -6.35 -9.62 -25.18
C ARG A 72 -7.75 -9.05 -24.95
N ASP A 73 -8.11 -8.77 -23.70
CA ASP A 73 -9.41 -8.17 -23.35
C ASP A 73 -9.54 -6.74 -23.90
N ILE A 74 -8.47 -5.95 -23.84
CA ILE A 74 -8.44 -4.61 -24.47
C ILE A 74 -8.56 -4.72 -25.98
N GLN A 75 -7.81 -5.63 -26.60
CA GLN A 75 -7.91 -5.87 -28.05
C GLN A 75 -9.33 -6.30 -28.46
N LYS A 76 -10.01 -7.09 -27.62
CA LYS A 76 -11.42 -7.46 -27.84
C LYS A 76 -12.34 -6.25 -27.79
N GLN A 77 -12.22 -5.39 -26.76
CA GLN A 77 -12.99 -4.15 -26.65
C GLN A 77 -12.80 -3.22 -27.87
N VAL A 78 -11.57 -3.13 -28.39
CA VAL A 78 -11.27 -2.33 -29.59
C VAL A 78 -11.88 -2.93 -30.85
N ARG A 79 -11.84 -4.26 -31.01
CA ARG A 79 -12.49 -4.96 -32.13
C ARG A 79 -14.00 -4.77 -32.11
N GLU A 80 -14.64 -4.95 -30.96
CA GLU A 80 -16.08 -4.71 -30.77
C GLU A 80 -16.46 -3.26 -31.10
N TRP A 81 -15.64 -2.29 -30.70
CA TRP A 81 -15.84 -0.88 -31.06
C TRP A 81 -15.74 -0.64 -32.58
N LYS A 82 -14.79 -1.32 -33.25
CA LYS A 82 -14.63 -1.25 -34.70
C LYS A 82 -15.84 -1.85 -35.42
N GLU A 83 -16.34 -3.00 -34.96
CA GLU A 83 -17.54 -3.66 -35.47
C GLU A 83 -18.81 -2.82 -35.28
N GLN A 84 -18.89 -2.03 -34.20
CA GLN A 84 -19.97 -1.06 -33.95
C GLN A 84 -19.93 0.17 -34.89
N GLY A 85 -19.01 0.19 -35.85
CA GLY A 85 -18.89 1.23 -36.87
C GLY A 85 -18.07 2.43 -36.45
N SER A 86 -17.26 2.32 -35.37
CA SER A 86 -16.31 3.36 -34.95
C SER A 86 -16.90 4.77 -34.80
N LYS A 87 -18.20 4.87 -34.45
CA LYS A 87 -18.97 6.12 -34.53
C LYS A 87 -18.54 7.19 -33.52
N THR A 88 -17.86 6.79 -32.44
CA THR A 88 -17.42 7.69 -31.37
C THR A 88 -15.93 7.50 -31.11
N PHE A 89 -15.22 8.59 -30.83
CA PHE A 89 -13.79 8.52 -30.46
C PHE A 89 -13.59 7.66 -29.20
N MET A 90 -12.43 7.01 -29.11
CA MET A 90 -12.03 6.21 -27.96
C MET A 90 -11.38 7.08 -26.88
N CYS A 91 -11.63 6.75 -25.62
CA CYS A 91 -10.91 7.32 -24.49
C CYS A 91 -10.65 6.25 -23.43
N THR A 92 -9.64 6.46 -22.60
CA THR A 92 -9.32 5.53 -21.51
C THR A 92 -10.40 5.61 -20.42
N GLY A 93 -10.98 4.48 -20.04
CA GLY A 93 -11.98 4.35 -19.00
C GLY A 93 -11.46 4.56 -17.56
N ARG A 94 -10.21 5.03 -17.40
CA ARG A 94 -9.58 5.29 -16.10
C ARG A 94 -10.48 6.22 -15.27
N PRO A 95 -10.96 5.82 -14.09
CA PRO A 95 -11.87 6.64 -13.31
C PRO A 95 -11.21 7.93 -12.81
N GLY A 96 -12.03 8.96 -12.56
CA GLY A 96 -11.55 10.31 -12.24
C GLY A 96 -10.65 10.39 -11.01
N TRP A 97 -10.90 9.57 -9.99
CA TRP A 97 -10.12 9.53 -8.74
C TRP A 97 -8.67 9.06 -8.92
N LEU A 98 -8.36 8.36 -10.01
CA LEU A 98 -6.98 8.00 -10.35
C LEU A 98 -6.24 9.17 -11.03
N THR A 99 -6.96 10.19 -11.52
CA THR A 99 -6.40 11.27 -12.33
C THR A 99 -5.88 12.38 -11.42
N VAL A 100 -4.62 12.81 -11.62
CA VAL A 100 -3.99 13.88 -10.83
C VAL A 100 -4.68 15.24 -11.04
N SER A 101 -5.35 15.43 -12.19
CA SER A 101 -6.06 16.67 -12.50
C SER A 101 -7.45 16.72 -11.86
N LEU A 102 -7.78 17.85 -11.23
CA LEU A 102 -9.12 18.17 -10.71
C LEU A 102 -10.17 18.40 -11.82
N ARG A 103 -9.74 18.51 -13.09
CA ARG A 103 -10.62 18.76 -14.23
C ARG A 103 -11.43 17.49 -14.56
N VAL A 104 -12.74 17.56 -14.38
CA VAL A 104 -13.66 16.48 -14.77
C VAL A 104 -13.69 16.34 -16.30
N GLY A 105 -13.29 15.18 -16.80
CA GLY A 105 -13.29 14.87 -18.24
C GLY A 105 -14.71 14.70 -18.79
N LYS A 106 -15.38 15.79 -19.18
CA LYS A 106 -16.72 15.77 -19.80
C LYS A 106 -16.80 14.87 -21.04
N TYR A 107 -15.70 14.74 -21.78
CA TYR A 107 -15.58 13.88 -22.97
C TYR A 107 -15.84 12.38 -22.66
N LYS A 108 -15.57 11.91 -21.43
CA LYS A 108 -15.81 10.51 -21.04
C LYS A 108 -17.28 10.10 -21.07
N LYS A 109 -18.22 11.06 -21.13
CA LYS A 109 -19.66 10.80 -21.25
C LYS A 109 -20.10 10.56 -22.70
N THR A 110 -19.38 11.10 -23.68
CA THR A 110 -19.73 11.04 -25.10
C THR A 110 -18.87 10.06 -25.89
N HIS A 111 -17.66 9.78 -25.41
CA HIS A 111 -16.67 8.92 -26.05
C HIS A 111 -16.79 7.47 -25.53
N LYS A 112 -16.37 6.50 -26.34
CA LYS A 112 -16.31 5.10 -25.88
C LYS A 112 -15.19 4.95 -24.85
N ASN A 113 -15.54 4.52 -23.64
CA ASN A 113 -14.57 4.22 -22.60
C ASN A 113 -14.02 2.80 -22.81
N ILE A 114 -12.71 2.70 -23.07
CA ILE A 114 -11.99 1.44 -23.13
C ILE A 114 -11.29 1.22 -21.80
N MET A 115 -11.61 0.13 -21.11
CA MET A 115 -11.02 -0.18 -19.81
C MET A 115 -9.62 -0.76 -20.00
N ILE A 116 -8.62 0.03 -19.62
CA ILE A 116 -7.20 -0.32 -19.71
C ILE A 116 -6.66 -0.46 -18.29
N ASN A 117 -6.52 -1.70 -17.81
CA ASN A 117 -6.00 -2.00 -16.48
C ASN A 117 -4.57 -2.62 -16.58
N LEU A 118 -3.62 -1.83 -17.07
CA LEU A 118 -2.21 -2.22 -17.18
C LEU A 118 -1.40 -1.52 -16.09
N MET A 119 -1.51 -2.04 -14.86
CA MET A 119 -0.76 -1.51 -13.72
C MET A 119 0.67 -2.08 -13.61
N ASP A 120 0.99 -3.12 -14.39
CA ASP A 120 2.25 -3.86 -14.28
C ASP A 120 3.28 -3.38 -15.31
N ILE A 121 4.50 -3.13 -14.84
CA ILE A 121 5.68 -2.89 -15.68
C ILE A 121 6.39 -4.23 -15.87
N LEU A 122 6.49 -4.70 -17.12
CA LEU A 122 7.09 -6.00 -17.47
C LEU A 122 8.62 -5.97 -17.37
N GLU A 123 9.22 -4.94 -17.95
CA GLU A 123 10.66 -4.77 -18.02
C GLU A 123 10.97 -3.28 -18.22
N VAL A 124 12.05 -2.81 -17.61
CA VAL A 124 12.59 -1.47 -17.85
C VAL A 124 13.96 -1.68 -18.50
N ASP A 125 14.10 -1.29 -19.75
CA ASP A 125 15.38 -1.33 -20.45
C ASP A 125 16.22 -0.11 -20.04
N THR A 126 17.19 -0.33 -19.15
CA THR A 126 18.10 0.71 -18.66
C THR A 126 19.28 0.97 -19.59
N LYS A 127 19.41 0.24 -20.71
CA LYS A 127 20.58 0.34 -21.61
C LYS A 127 20.58 1.54 -22.55
N LYS A 128 19.49 2.33 -22.58
CA LYS A 128 19.31 3.49 -23.47
C LYS A 128 19.26 4.84 -22.74
N GLN A 129 19.55 4.86 -21.44
CA GLN A 129 19.41 6.08 -20.64
C GLN A 129 20.51 7.13 -20.95
N ASP A 130 21.61 6.76 -21.60
CA ASP A 130 22.80 7.61 -21.77
C ASP A 130 22.91 8.34 -23.14
N ASP A 131 21.96 8.16 -24.06
CA ASP A 131 22.06 8.74 -25.42
C ASP A 131 21.21 10.02 -25.61
N GLY A 132 20.69 10.61 -24.53
CA GLY A 132 19.70 11.69 -24.55
C GLY A 132 20.18 13.08 -24.11
N GLU A 133 21.48 13.29 -23.91
CA GLU A 133 22.07 14.64 -23.81
C GLU A 133 22.42 15.15 -25.22
N ALA A 134 21.41 15.52 -25.99
CA ALA A 134 21.60 16.35 -27.18
C ALA A 134 20.35 17.20 -27.46
N GLU A 135 20.58 18.50 -27.51
CA GLU A 135 19.76 19.57 -28.11
C GLU A 135 18.54 20.07 -27.31
N PHE A 136 18.82 20.97 -26.36
CA PHE A 136 18.01 22.17 -26.13
C PHE A 136 18.66 23.39 -26.79
#